data_AF-A0A1Y3N345-F1
#
_entry.id   AF-A0A1Y3N345-F1
#
_cell.length_a   1.000
_cell.length_b   1.000
_cell.length_c   1.000
_cell.angle_alpha   90.00
_cell.angle_beta   90.00
_cell.angle_gamma   90.00
#
_symmetry.space_group_name_H-M   'P 1'
#
loop_
_entity.id
_entity.type
_entity.pdbx_description
1 polymer ?
#
loop_
_entity_poly.entity_id
_entity_poly.type
_entity_poly.pdbx_seq_one_letter_code
_entity_poly.pdbx_strand_id
1 'polypeptide(L)'
;MEIDKEPIRRPPRFFGNREAVEAYVSHCRTNFASYPNRFPDEGRKVLYLLNNMGGFAYEWGSKLISRYPAYTNNSELFITRIKNTFGDPDLEFHHQRQFRALRQHGIGNALDYVNEF
;
A
#
# COMPACT_ATOMS: atom_id res chain seq x y z
N MET A 1 30.54 -1.55 -4.54
CA MET A 1 29.34 -2.30 -4.10
C MET A 1 28.17 -1.32 -4.14
N GLU A 2 27.74 -0.98 -5.35
CA GLU A 2 26.63 -0.05 -5.55
C GLU A 2 25.38 -0.91 -5.59
N ILE A 3 24.67 -0.99 -4.47
CA ILE A 3 23.37 -1.65 -4.42
C ILE A 3 22.48 -0.80 -5.31
N ASP A 4 22.15 -1.34 -6.48
CA ASP A 4 21.18 -0.81 -7.41
C ASP A 4 19.92 -0.41 -6.63
N LYS A 5 19.80 0.89 -6.36
CA LYS A 5 18.62 1.46 -5.71
C LYS A 5 17.63 1.72 -6.82
N GLU A 6 17.02 0.66 -7.36
CA GLU A 6 15.86 0.79 -8.25
C GLU A 6 14.92 1.84 -7.62
N PRO A 7 14.66 2.95 -8.33
CA PRO A 7 13.91 4.06 -7.75
C PRO A 7 12.49 3.55 -7.51
N ILE A 8 12.12 3.44 -6.23
CA ILE A 8 10.74 3.17 -5.84
C ILE A 8 9.88 4.20 -6.59
N ARG A 9 9.00 3.71 -7.46
CA ARG A 9 8.10 4.56 -8.24
C ARG A 9 7.28 5.35 -7.23
N ARG A 10 7.54 6.65 -7.15
CA ARG A 10 6.79 7.53 -6.27
C ARG A 10 5.36 7.57 -6.78
N PRO A 11 4.36 7.15 -6.01
CA PRO A 11 2.97 7.33 -6.41
C PRO A 11 2.70 8.82 -6.68
N PRO A 12 1.73 9.12 -7.56
CA PRO A 12 1.25 10.49 -7.72
C PRO A 12 0.82 11.04 -6.35
N ARG A 13 1.23 12.27 -6.01
CA ARG A 13 0.92 12.87 -4.72
C ARG A 13 -0.59 12.91 -4.53
N PHE A 14 -1.06 12.34 -3.42
CA PHE A 14 -2.47 12.30 -3.07
C PHE A 14 -2.86 13.52 -2.24
N PHE A 15 -3.74 14.37 -2.77
CA PHE A 15 -4.17 15.61 -2.09
C PHE A 15 -5.55 15.52 -1.44
N GLY A 16 -6.20 14.34 -1.44
CA GLY A 16 -7.56 14.17 -0.93
C GLY A 16 -8.64 13.92 -2.00
N ASN A 17 -8.25 13.79 -3.27
CA ASN A 17 -9.20 13.59 -4.38
C ASN A 17 -9.77 12.18 -4.38
N ARG A 18 -11.10 12.04 -4.29
CA ARG A 18 -11.81 10.76 -4.22
C ARG A 18 -11.44 9.77 -5.33
N GLU A 19 -11.37 10.25 -6.56
CA GLU A 19 -11.03 9.44 -7.74
C GLU A 19 -9.59 8.91 -7.69
N ALA A 20 -8.70 9.61 -6.98
CA ALA A 20 -7.30 9.22 -6.84
C ALA A 20 -7.04 8.26 -5.67
N VAL A 21 -7.98 8.08 -4.73
CA VAL A 21 -7.80 7.25 -3.52
C VAL A 21 -7.50 5.80 -3.88
N GLU A 22 -8.28 5.21 -4.78
CA GLU A 22 -8.13 3.80 -5.16
C GLU A 22 -6.82 3.56 -5.92
N ALA A 23 -6.49 4.43 -6.87
CA ALA A 23 -5.24 4.37 -7.62
C ALA A 23 -4.03 4.53 -6.67
N TYR A 24 -4.12 5.46 -5.72
CA TYR A 24 -3.11 5.72 -4.73
C TYR A 24 -2.87 4.51 -3.80
N VAL A 25 -3.94 3.97 -3.20
CA VAL A 25 -3.86 2.80 -2.32
C VAL A 25 -3.34 1.59 -3.06
N SER A 26 -3.83 1.34 -4.28
CA SER A 26 -3.38 0.21 -5.10
C SER A 26 -1.89 0.32 -5.40
N HIS A 27 -1.41 1.50 -5.79
CA HIS A 27 0.00 1.74 -6.07
C HIS A 27 0.88 1.54 -4.82
N CYS A 28 0.42 2.00 -3.65
CA CYS A 28 1.15 1.78 -2.39
C CYS A 28 1.24 0.29 -2.04
N ARG A 29 0.14 -0.45 -2.17
CA ARG A 29 0.13 -1.89 -1.93
C ARG A 29 1.01 -2.66 -2.92
N THR A 30 1.02 -2.29 -4.20
CA THR A 30 1.96 -2.85 -5.18
C THR A 30 3.39 -2.62 -4.76
N ASN A 31 3.76 -1.39 -4.35
CA ASN A 31 5.11 -1.10 -3.87
C ASN A 31 5.49 -1.91 -2.62
N PHE A 32 4.56 -2.12 -1.68
CA PHE A 32 4.80 -2.97 -0.50
C PHE A 32 5.04 -4.43 -0.88
N ALA A 33 4.34 -4.93 -1.89
CA ALA A 33 4.49 -6.29 -2.40
C ALA A 33 5.77 -6.45 -3.25
N SER A 34 6.15 -5.45 -4.05
CA SER A 34 7.34 -5.48 -4.90
C SER A 34 8.64 -5.30 -4.11
N TYR A 35 8.61 -4.55 -3.00
CA TYR A 35 9.81 -4.24 -2.20
C TYR A 35 9.64 -4.64 -0.73
N PRO A 36 9.39 -5.92 -0.40
CA PRO A 36 9.13 -6.34 0.97
C PRO A 36 10.31 -6.04 1.90
N ASN A 37 11.55 -6.09 1.39
CA ASN A 37 12.76 -5.80 2.16
C ASN A 37 12.90 -4.31 2.57
N ARG A 38 12.17 -3.40 1.90
CA ARG A 38 12.17 -1.95 2.22
C ARG A 38 11.04 -1.57 3.18
N PHE A 39 10.06 -2.44 3.36
CA PHE A 39 8.91 -2.25 4.24
C PHE A 39 8.76 -3.41 5.24
N PRO A 40 9.79 -3.69 6.08
CA PRO A 40 9.78 -4.82 7.00
C PRO A 40 8.78 -4.67 8.16
N ASP A 41 8.33 -3.45 8.44
CA ASP A 41 7.39 -3.14 9.52
C ASP A 41 6.23 -2.26 9.05
N GLU A 42 5.12 -2.36 9.77
CA GLU A 42 3.89 -1.62 9.50
C GLU A 42 4.10 -0.11 9.62
N GLY A 43 4.97 0.33 10.55
CA GLY A 43 5.33 1.73 10.71
C GLY A 43 5.92 2.33 9.44
N ARG A 44 6.88 1.66 8.80
CA ARG A 44 7.46 2.09 7.52
C ARG A 44 6.43 2.14 6.39
N LYS A 45 5.47 1.23 6.35
CA LYS A 45 4.36 1.27 5.38
C LYS A 45 3.46 2.47 5.61
N VAL A 46 3.10 2.76 6.86
CA VAL A 46 2.27 3.92 7.24
C VAL A 46 3.00 5.22 6.94
N LEU A 47 4.29 5.32 7.26
CA LEU A 47 5.10 6.49 6.92
C LEU A 47 5.24 6.68 5.41
N TYR A 48 5.35 5.59 4.64
CA TYR A 48 5.33 5.68 3.19
C TYR A 48 3.99 6.19 2.66
N LEU A 49 2.87 5.69 3.22
CA LEU A 49 1.54 6.22 2.91
C LEU A 49 1.42 7.69 3.29
N LEU A 50 1.97 8.12 4.42
CA LEU A 50 1.90 9.53 4.81
C LEU A 50 2.74 10.43 3.89
N ASN A 51 3.98 10.03 3.61
CA ASN A 51 4.92 10.83 2.80
C ASN A 51 4.47 11.05 1.36
N ASN A 52 3.60 10.18 0.84
CA ASN A 52 3.04 10.32 -0.50
C ASN A 52 1.69 11.07 -0.53
N MET A 53 1.18 11.49 0.64
CA MET A 53 0.10 12.46 0.73
C MET A 53 0.64 13.89 0.67
N GLY A 54 -0.16 14.81 0.18
CA GLY A 54 0.14 16.24 0.14
C GLY A 54 -1.03 17.08 0.65
N GLY A 55 -0.72 18.31 1.06
CA GLY A 55 -1.72 19.29 1.48
C GLY A 55 -2.62 18.78 2.61
N PHE A 56 -3.94 18.92 2.42
CA PHE A 56 -4.95 18.55 3.41
C PHE A 56 -4.90 17.08 3.82
N ALA A 57 -4.61 16.16 2.89
CA ALA A 57 -4.52 14.74 3.19
C ALA A 57 -3.35 14.41 4.12
N TYR A 58 -2.21 15.07 3.93
CA TYR A 58 -1.05 14.92 4.82
C TYR A 58 -1.35 15.47 6.22
N GLU A 59 -1.94 16.67 6.31
CA GLU A 59 -2.30 17.26 7.60
C GLU A 59 -3.28 16.39 8.38
N TRP A 60 -4.30 15.86 7.70
CA TRP A 60 -5.24 14.91 8.28
C TRP A 60 -4.54 13.63 8.75
N GLY A 61 -3.71 13.03 7.91
CA GLY A 61 -3.01 11.78 8.21
C GLY A 61 -2.04 11.94 9.37
N SER A 62 -1.28 13.03 9.40
CA SER A 62 -0.32 13.37 10.45
C SER A 62 -1.04 13.56 11.80
N LYS A 63 -2.18 14.25 11.81
CA LYS A 63 -3.00 14.40 13.03
C LYS A 63 -3.57 13.06 13.49
N LEU A 64 -4.00 12.21 12.57
CA LEU A 64 -4.57 10.90 12.89
C LEU A 64 -3.54 9.99 13.59
N ILE A 65 -2.34 9.84 13.00
CA ILE A 65 -1.29 8.98 13.59
C ILE A 65 -0.74 9.55 14.89
N SER A 66 -0.67 10.88 15.02
CA SER A 66 -0.21 11.53 16.25
C SER A 66 -1.22 11.34 17.39
N ARG A 67 -2.52 11.29 17.08
CA ARG A 67 -3.57 11.12 18.08
C ARG A 67 -3.83 9.65 18.41
N TYR A 68 -3.61 8.76 17.45
CA TYR A 68 -3.95 7.34 17.56
C TYR A 68 -2.78 6.47 17.06
N PRO A 69 -1.85 6.07 17.95
CA PRO A 69 -0.67 5.30 17.56
C PRO A 69 -1.00 3.89 17.02
N ALA A 70 -2.22 3.39 17.27
CA ALA A 70 -2.72 2.14 16.69
C ALA A 70 -2.67 2.11 15.15
N TYR A 71 -2.84 3.27 14.49
CA TYR A 71 -2.77 3.37 13.03
C TYR A 71 -1.34 3.29 12.50
N THR A 72 -0.33 3.61 13.32
CA THR A 72 1.09 3.49 12.94
C THR A 72 1.54 2.03 12.93
N ASN A 73 0.91 1.17 13.74
CA ASN A 73 1.25 -0.25 13.82
C ASN A 73 0.39 -1.14 12.91
N ASN A 74 -0.50 -0.55 12.12
CA ASN A 74 -1.39 -1.30 11.24
C ASN A 74 -1.67 -0.51 9.96
N SER A 75 -0.93 -0.83 8.91
CA SER A 75 -1.04 -0.13 7.62
C SER A 75 -2.39 -0.35 6.95
N GLU A 76 -3.01 -1.52 7.11
CA GLU A 76 -4.33 -1.80 6.55
C GLU A 76 -5.43 -1.01 7.26
N LEU A 77 -5.35 -0.85 8.59
CA LEU A 77 -6.27 0.00 9.34
C LEU A 77 -6.17 1.46 8.89
N PHE A 78 -4.95 1.94 8.62
CA PHE A 78 -4.72 3.27 8.07
C PHE A 78 -5.29 3.40 6.65
N ILE A 79 -5.11 2.39 5.78
CA ILE A 79 -5.69 2.35 4.43
C ILE A 79 -7.23 2.39 4.46
N THR A 80 -7.87 1.56 5.28
CA THR A 80 -9.32 1.59 5.48
C THR A 80 -9.78 2.97 5.94
N ARG A 81 -9.03 3.62 6.83
CA ARG A 81 -9.38 4.95 7.30
C ARG A 81 -9.23 6.03 6.22
N ILE A 82 -8.22 5.91 5.35
CA ILE A 82 -8.06 6.77 4.17
C ILE A 82 -9.26 6.61 3.23
N LYS A 83 -9.63 5.36 2.91
CA LYS A 83 -10.76 5.04 2.03
C LYS A 83 -12.09 5.55 2.60
N ASN A 84 -12.33 5.37 3.89
CA ASN A 84 -13.53 5.89 4.54
C ASN A 84 -13.60 7.42 4.58
N THR A 85 -12.44 8.09 4.63
CA THR A 85 -12.40 9.57 4.75
C THR A 85 -12.46 10.26 3.39
N PHE A 86 -11.75 9.72 2.39
CA PHE A 86 -11.60 10.35 1.09
C PHE A 86 -12.25 9.57 -0.06
N GLY A 87 -12.61 8.31 0.14
CA GLY A 87 -13.11 7.40 -0.89
C GLY A 87 -14.63 7.27 -0.94
N ASP A 88 -15.09 6.21 -1.59
CA ASP A 88 -16.49 5.77 -1.57
C ASP A 88 -16.61 4.60 -0.59
N PRO A 89 -17.54 4.63 0.38
CA PRO A 89 -17.72 3.53 1.34
C PRO A 89 -18.08 2.19 0.66
N ASP A 90 -18.67 2.22 -0.53
CA ASP A 90 -19.09 1.03 -1.29
C ASP A 90 -17.93 0.25 -1.94
N LEU A 91 -16.82 0.92 -2.27
CA LEU A 91 -15.70 0.33 -3.01
C LEU A 91 -14.85 -0.63 -2.16
N GLU A 92 -14.83 -0.47 -0.84
CA GLU A 92 -13.94 -1.23 0.06
C GLU A 92 -14.22 -2.75 0.04
N PHE A 93 -15.48 -3.14 -0.18
CA PHE A 93 -15.89 -4.55 -0.25
C PHE A 93 -15.33 -5.33 -1.45
N HIS A 94 -15.00 -4.65 -2.56
CA HIS A 94 -14.60 -5.34 -3.79
C HIS A 94 -13.09 -5.65 -3.83
N HIS A 95 -12.25 -4.80 -3.23
CA HIS A 95 -10.79 -4.87 -3.39
C HIS A 95 -10.08 -5.85 -2.44
N GLN A 96 -10.69 -6.22 -1.31
CA GLN A 96 -10.08 -7.18 -0.37
C GLN A 96 -9.99 -8.60 -0.98
N ARG A 97 -10.84 -8.92 -1.96
CA ARG A 97 -10.79 -10.20 -2.71
C ARG A 97 -9.62 -10.28 -3.67
N GLN A 98 -9.28 -9.20 -4.35
CA GLN A 98 -8.20 -9.14 -5.36
C GLN A 98 -6.81 -9.34 -4.73
N PHE A 99 -6.59 -8.83 -3.51
CA PHE A 99 -5.30 -8.95 -2.82
C PHE A 99 -4.98 -10.37 -2.34
N ARG A 100 -5.99 -11.19 -2.06
CA ARG A 100 -5.77 -12.62 -1.74
C ARG A 100 -5.44 -13.43 -2.99
N ALA A 101 -6.00 -13.07 -4.14
CA ALA A 101 -5.69 -13.71 -5.42
C ALA A 101 -4.24 -13.45 -5.87
N LEU A 102 -3.73 -12.23 -5.70
CA LEU A 102 -2.36 -11.87 -6.05
C LEU A 102 -1.30 -12.57 -5.18
N ARG A 103 -1.62 -12.94 -3.94
CA ARG A 103 -0.74 -13.74 -3.08
C ARG A 103 -0.76 -15.24 -3.41
N GLN A 104 -1.82 -15.74 -4.03
CA GLN A 104 -1.91 -17.17 -4.40
C GLN A 104 -1.21 -17.51 -5.72
N HIS A 105 -0.81 -16.53 -6.53
CA HIS A 105 -0.06 -16.78 -7.77
C HIS A 105 1.47 -16.71 -7.60
N GLY A 106 1.97 -16.42 -6.39
CA GLY A 106 3.41 -16.33 -6.08
C GLY A 106 4.01 -17.59 -5.44
N ILE A 107 3.21 -18.63 -5.20
CA ILE A 107 3.67 -19.93 -4.68
C ILE A 107 2.93 -21.03 -5.43
N GLY A 108 3.12 -21.06 -6.74
CA GLY A 108 2.61 -22.10 -7.63
C GLY A 108 3.68 -22.46 -8.66
N ASN A 109 4.39 -23.55 -8.36
CA ASN A 109 5.33 -24.28 -9.21
C ASN A 109 6.62 -23.59 -9.69
N ALA A 110 7.62 -23.61 -8.80
CA ALA A 110 9.03 -23.66 -9.20
C ALA A 110 9.52 -25.11 -9.48
N LEU A 111 8.62 -26.05 -9.79
CA LEU A 111 8.96 -27.48 -10.02
C LEU A 111 8.21 -28.08 -11.23
N ASP A 112 7.94 -27.32 -12.29
CA ASP A 112 7.38 -27.86 -13.55
C ASP A 112 8.35 -27.72 -14.74
N TYR A 113 9.65 -27.96 -14.48
CA TYR A 113 10.63 -28.21 -15.54
C TYR A 113 11.43 -29.45 -15.19
N VAL A 114 10.76 -30.61 -15.15
CA VAL A 114 11.43 -31.91 -15.16
C VAL A 114 10.64 -32.85 -16.07
N ASN A 115 11.24 -33.14 -17.24
CA ASN A 115 10.89 -34.17 -18.23
C ASN A 115 9.58 -33.93 -19.00
N GLU A 116 9.55 -34.06 -20.32
CA GLU A 116 10.09 -35.17 -21.10
C GLU A 116 10.48 -34.75 -22.53
N PHE A 117 11.36 -35.56 -23.12
CA PHE A 117 11.87 -35.51 -24.49
C PHE A 117 10.78 -35.67 -25.55
#